data_AF-A0A916VM23-F1
#
_entry.id   AF-A0A916VM23-F1
#
_cell.length_a   1.000
_cell.length_b   1.000
_cell.length_c   1.000
_cell.angle_alpha   90.00
_cell.angle_beta   90.00
_cell.angle_gamma   90.00
#
_symmetry.space_group_name_H-M   'P 1'
#
loop_
_entity.id
_entity.type
_entity.pdbx_description
1 polymer ?
#
loop_
_entity_poly.entity_id
_entity_poly.type
_entity_poly.pdbx_seq_one_letter_code
_entity_poly.pdbx_strand_id
1 'polypeptide(L)'
;MQPEIEKIIGTLELLTHPHLRFDLPGHEDGGNFFPFAWDVSEWGKFNIRNLCLSNGWLKITDADATFKDWQHLEYIKGFPDFNLNSEEQKFRENSIKKLFQFLENNLEYLESFILDYHSDYAYAKFPGFIIGRTKSGDWIGIGQTFYKETAIPKNTISCSPQISINSENLEESTLNLIAKIQEIISELGTIHFSGDLGGGYLYTYEHKIVFTTAKTKELVFEKIIQASEILEVNQFYNFYPNADYLQDWYRDDNYQELSQRYDTINRFFSILLRKYLCIDLVFGLKNLFMSWVKLREKI
;
A
#
# COMPACT_ATOMS: atom_id res chain seq x y z
N MET A 1 -8.93 -16.51 20.57
CA MET A 1 -7.87 -15.51 20.86
C MET A 1 -7.06 -15.93 22.10
N GLN A 2 -5.76 -15.64 22.15
CA GLN A 2 -4.92 -15.99 23.31
C GLN A 2 -5.14 -14.96 24.45
N PRO A 3 -5.20 -15.37 25.74
CA PRO A 3 -5.49 -14.46 26.87
C PRO A 3 -4.57 -13.22 26.96
N GLU A 4 -3.31 -13.36 26.52
CA GLU A 4 -2.36 -12.25 26.46
C GLU A 4 -2.76 -11.18 25.44
N ILE A 5 -3.29 -11.59 24.28
CA ILE A 5 -3.78 -10.69 23.23
C ILE A 5 -5.05 -9.99 23.70
N GLU A 6 -5.96 -10.72 24.35
CA GLU A 6 -7.19 -10.15 24.94
C GLU A 6 -6.84 -9.06 25.97
N LYS A 7 -5.82 -9.30 26.81
CA LYS A 7 -5.33 -8.31 27.76
C LYS A 7 -4.77 -7.07 27.07
N ILE A 8 -4.00 -7.23 25.98
CA ILE A 8 -3.44 -6.11 25.22
C ILE A 8 -4.57 -5.27 24.59
N ILE A 9 -5.51 -5.92 23.89
CA ILE A 9 -6.67 -5.26 23.27
C ILE A 9 -7.51 -4.54 24.33
N GLY A 10 -7.87 -5.23 25.42
CA GLY A 10 -8.65 -4.63 26.50
C GLY A 10 -7.93 -3.46 27.19
N THR A 11 -6.59 -3.50 27.28
CA THR A 11 -5.82 -2.35 27.79
C THR A 11 -5.86 -1.18 26.81
N LEU A 12 -5.76 -1.44 25.51
CA LEU A 12 -5.89 -0.39 24.50
C LEU A 12 -7.29 0.22 24.53
N GLU A 13 -8.35 -0.58 24.65
CA GLU A 13 -9.74 -0.09 24.73
C GLU A 13 -9.92 0.91 25.87
N LEU A 14 -9.25 0.67 27.01
CA LEU A 14 -9.26 1.59 28.16
C LEU A 14 -8.44 2.87 27.92
N LEU A 15 -7.35 2.78 27.13
CA LEU A 15 -6.46 3.92 26.84
C LEU A 15 -6.98 4.80 25.69
N THR A 16 -7.71 4.23 24.74
CA THR A 16 -8.23 4.90 23.53
C THR A 16 -9.70 5.28 23.66
N HIS A 17 -10.28 5.90 22.63
CA HIS A 17 -11.73 6.16 22.59
C HIS A 17 -12.50 4.82 22.50
N PRO A 18 -13.83 4.83 22.74
CA PRO A 18 -14.66 3.69 22.35
C PRO A 18 -14.31 3.24 20.94
N HIS A 19 -14.18 1.93 20.72
CA HIS A 19 -13.82 1.31 19.43
C HIS A 19 -12.36 1.45 18.99
N LEU A 20 -11.41 1.65 19.92
CA LEU A 20 -9.98 1.53 19.62
C LEU A 20 -9.45 2.51 18.55
N ARG A 21 -10.10 3.66 18.43
CA ARG A 21 -9.80 4.65 17.40
C ARG A 21 -8.71 5.61 17.88
N PHE A 22 -7.65 5.78 17.08
CA PHE A 22 -6.71 6.91 17.20
C PHE A 22 -6.95 7.88 16.05
N ASP A 23 -7.47 9.06 16.37
CA ASP A 23 -7.72 10.12 15.38
C ASP A 23 -6.41 10.68 14.83
N LEU A 24 -6.41 11.06 13.55
CA LEU A 24 -5.32 11.77 12.88
C LEU A 24 -5.81 13.17 12.45
N PRO A 25 -5.51 14.22 13.22
CA PRO A 25 -5.79 15.59 12.84
C PRO A 25 -5.05 15.93 11.54
N GLY A 26 -5.63 16.83 10.75
CA GLY A 26 -5.05 17.23 9.46
C GLY A 26 -5.33 16.30 8.30
N HIS A 27 -6.19 15.30 8.52
CA HIS A 27 -6.80 14.53 7.45
C HIS A 27 -8.27 14.95 7.38
N GLU A 28 -8.65 15.74 6.38
CA GLU A 28 -9.98 16.39 6.29
C GLU A 28 -11.14 15.37 6.28
N ASP A 29 -10.85 14.11 5.98
CA ASP A 29 -11.81 13.00 5.95
C ASP A 29 -11.75 12.08 7.19
N GLY A 30 -11.00 12.47 8.22
CA GLY A 30 -10.99 11.78 9.50
C GLY A 30 -10.21 10.47 9.47
N GLY A 31 -8.97 10.50 9.00
CA GLY A 31 -8.05 9.38 9.07
C GLY A 31 -7.92 8.84 10.50
N ASN A 32 -8.05 7.53 10.66
CA ASN A 32 -8.01 6.86 11.95
C ASN A 32 -7.05 5.68 11.91
N PHE A 33 -6.41 5.40 13.05
CA PHE A 33 -5.81 4.10 13.29
C PHE A 33 -6.71 3.22 14.13
N PHE A 34 -6.74 1.95 13.73
CA PHE A 34 -7.33 0.88 14.51
C PHE A 34 -6.26 -0.17 14.81
N PRO A 35 -6.14 -0.59 16.07
CA PRO A 35 -5.40 -1.78 16.41
C PRO A 35 -6.20 -3.03 16.02
N PHE A 36 -5.56 -3.96 15.33
CA PHE A 36 -6.13 -5.27 15.04
C PHE A 36 -5.17 -6.42 15.35
N ALA A 37 -5.68 -7.53 15.93
CA ALA A 37 -4.90 -8.75 16.11
C ALA A 37 -5.10 -9.71 14.94
N TRP A 38 -4.02 -10.34 14.48
CA TRP A 38 -4.08 -11.37 13.44
C TRP A 38 -4.22 -12.78 14.02
N ASP A 39 -5.33 -13.46 13.74
CA ASP A 39 -5.50 -14.86 14.15
C ASP A 39 -4.96 -15.81 13.08
N VAL A 40 -3.80 -16.42 13.35
CA VAL A 40 -3.14 -17.35 12.43
C VAL A 40 -3.96 -18.62 12.21
N SER A 41 -4.80 -19.03 13.18
CA SER A 41 -5.62 -20.23 13.05
C SER A 41 -6.82 -20.02 12.11
N GLU A 42 -7.31 -18.79 12.02
CA GLU A 42 -8.44 -18.42 11.15
C GLU A 42 -7.97 -17.94 9.77
N TRP A 43 -6.91 -17.11 9.73
CA TRP A 43 -6.50 -16.39 8.51
C TRP A 43 -5.14 -16.84 7.96
N GLY A 44 -4.53 -17.87 8.56
CA GLY A 44 -3.24 -18.41 8.16
C GLY A 44 -2.07 -17.48 8.50
N LYS A 45 -0.91 -17.72 7.89
CA LYS A 45 0.28 -16.89 8.14
C LYS A 45 0.02 -15.44 7.74
N PHE A 46 0.42 -14.51 8.61
CA PHE A 46 0.34 -13.08 8.30
C PHE A 46 1.25 -12.74 7.10
N ASN A 47 0.66 -12.09 6.10
CA ASN A 47 1.32 -11.40 5.01
C ASN A 47 0.31 -10.41 4.40
N ILE A 48 0.80 -9.43 3.64
CA ILE A 48 -0.03 -8.38 3.05
C ILE A 48 -1.13 -8.96 2.15
N ARG A 49 -0.84 -10.02 1.39
CA ARG A 49 -1.84 -10.67 0.53
C ARG A 49 -3.01 -11.21 1.32
N ASN A 50 -2.74 -11.97 2.38
CA ASN A 50 -3.78 -12.51 3.24
C ASN A 50 -4.53 -11.40 3.97
N LEU A 51 -3.83 -10.35 4.42
CA LEU A 51 -4.46 -9.16 5.00
C LEU A 51 -5.49 -8.55 4.05
N CYS A 52 -5.09 -8.25 2.81
CA CYS A 52 -6.00 -7.66 1.82
C CYS A 52 -7.16 -8.60 1.45
N LEU A 53 -6.92 -9.91 1.30
CA LEU A 53 -7.98 -10.89 1.02
C LEU A 53 -8.99 -11.01 2.16
N SER A 54 -8.52 -11.09 3.41
CA SER A 54 -9.39 -11.24 4.60
C SER A 54 -10.31 -10.04 4.81
N ASN A 55 -9.88 -8.85 4.38
CA ASN A 55 -10.67 -7.62 4.47
C ASN A 55 -11.47 -7.32 3.19
N GLY A 56 -11.40 -8.18 2.17
CA GLY A 56 -12.09 -7.98 0.90
C GLY A 56 -11.51 -6.86 0.01
N TRP A 57 -10.35 -6.30 0.34
CA TRP A 57 -9.69 -5.24 -0.43
C TRP A 57 -9.08 -5.73 -1.74
N LEU A 58 -8.98 -7.05 -1.92
CA LEU A 58 -8.34 -7.68 -3.06
C LEU A 58 -9.29 -8.66 -3.72
N LYS A 59 -9.49 -8.51 -5.03
CA LYS A 59 -10.23 -9.45 -5.88
C LYS A 59 -9.30 -10.07 -6.90
N ILE A 60 -9.38 -11.38 -7.06
CA ILE A 60 -8.66 -12.10 -8.14
C ILE A 60 -9.41 -11.87 -9.45
N THR A 61 -8.67 -11.66 -10.53
CA THR A 61 -9.21 -11.42 -11.88
C THR A 61 -8.30 -12.04 -12.94
N ASP A 62 -8.77 -12.06 -14.18
CA ASP A 62 -7.98 -12.49 -15.32
C ASP A 62 -6.90 -11.45 -15.67
N ALA A 63 -5.69 -11.91 -15.96
CA ALA A 63 -4.58 -11.05 -16.40
C ALA A 63 -4.95 -10.25 -17.66
N ASP A 64 -5.66 -10.87 -18.60
CA ASP A 64 -6.20 -10.22 -19.80
C ASP A 64 -7.03 -8.96 -19.49
N ALA A 65 -7.86 -9.01 -18.45
CA ALA A 65 -8.70 -7.88 -18.06
C ALA A 65 -7.84 -6.72 -17.57
N THR A 66 -6.86 -7.01 -16.72
CA THR A 66 -5.94 -5.99 -16.19
C THR A 66 -5.06 -5.38 -17.29
N PHE A 67 -4.56 -6.18 -18.23
CA PHE A 67 -3.81 -5.64 -19.36
C PHE A 67 -4.66 -4.77 -20.28
N LYS A 68 -5.93 -5.13 -20.52
CA LYS A 68 -6.85 -4.27 -21.28
C LYS A 68 -7.10 -2.95 -20.56
N ASP A 69 -7.28 -2.96 -19.26
CA ASP A 69 -7.43 -1.74 -18.47
C ASP A 69 -6.18 -0.84 -18.61
N TRP A 70 -4.98 -1.42 -18.57
CA TRP A 70 -3.72 -0.69 -18.79
C TRP A 70 -3.60 -0.15 -20.22
N GLN A 71 -3.90 -0.97 -21.24
CA GLN A 71 -3.88 -0.56 -22.64
C GLN A 71 -4.79 0.63 -22.88
N HIS A 72 -6.00 0.58 -22.34
CA HIS A 72 -6.98 1.63 -22.47
C HIS A 72 -6.76 2.79 -21.49
N LEU A 73 -5.74 2.73 -20.63
CA LEU A 73 -5.39 3.78 -19.68
C LEU A 73 -6.58 4.17 -18.77
N GLU A 74 -7.45 3.20 -18.44
CA GLU A 74 -8.73 3.46 -17.78
C GLU A 74 -8.58 4.15 -16.43
N TYR A 75 -7.53 3.82 -15.68
CA TYR A 75 -7.25 4.48 -14.40
C TYR A 75 -6.93 5.96 -14.57
N ILE A 76 -6.02 6.29 -15.50
CA ILE A 76 -5.48 7.65 -15.62
C ILE A 76 -6.39 8.58 -16.41
N LYS A 77 -7.34 8.06 -17.19
CA LYS A 77 -8.41 8.86 -17.80
C LYS A 77 -9.26 9.62 -16.78
N GLY A 78 -9.26 9.19 -15.52
CA GLY A 78 -9.96 9.88 -14.45
C GLY A 78 -9.33 11.21 -14.03
N PHE A 79 -8.08 11.49 -14.42
CA PHE A 79 -7.41 12.74 -14.04
C PHE A 79 -7.80 13.89 -14.97
N PRO A 80 -8.16 15.08 -14.42
CA PRO A 80 -8.61 16.22 -15.21
C PRO A 80 -7.66 16.69 -16.32
N ASP A 81 -6.35 16.53 -16.11
CA ASP A 81 -5.28 16.93 -17.02
C ASP A 81 -4.82 15.80 -17.96
N PHE A 82 -5.52 14.66 -17.98
CA PHE A 82 -5.23 13.57 -18.90
C PHE A 82 -5.46 13.98 -20.36
N ASN A 83 -4.36 14.14 -21.09
CA ASN A 83 -4.38 14.47 -22.50
C ASN A 83 -3.18 13.82 -23.20
N LEU A 84 -3.44 12.75 -23.93
CA LEU A 84 -2.47 12.14 -24.85
C LEU A 84 -2.97 12.33 -26.28
N ASN A 85 -2.05 12.62 -27.19
CA ASN A 85 -2.41 12.60 -28.61
C ASN A 85 -2.57 11.15 -29.11
N SER A 86 -3.16 10.99 -30.30
CA SER A 86 -3.46 9.66 -30.85
C SER A 86 -2.21 8.82 -31.13
N GLU A 87 -1.07 9.44 -31.44
CA GLU A 87 0.19 8.74 -31.66
C GLU A 87 0.75 8.20 -30.34
N GLU A 88 0.75 9.00 -29.28
CA GLU A 88 1.18 8.62 -27.93
C GLU A 88 0.31 7.50 -27.36
N GLN A 89 -1.01 7.62 -27.50
CA GLN A 89 -1.95 6.58 -27.05
C GLN A 89 -1.67 5.26 -27.77
N LYS A 90 -1.58 5.28 -29.11
CA LYS A 90 -1.31 4.07 -29.90
C LYS A 90 0.06 3.47 -29.60
N PHE A 91 1.08 4.31 -29.37
CA PHE A 91 2.40 3.85 -28.94
C PHE A 91 2.32 3.08 -27.61
N ARG A 92 1.66 3.67 -26.60
CA ARG A 92 1.49 3.04 -25.27
C ARG A 92 0.69 1.76 -25.33
N GLU A 93 -0.44 1.75 -26.06
CA GLU A 93 -1.26 0.54 -26.28
C GLU A 93 -0.42 -0.60 -26.86
N ASN A 94 0.38 -0.33 -27.89
CA ASN A 94 1.25 -1.33 -28.52
C ASN A 94 2.37 -1.81 -27.58
N SER A 95 2.99 -0.91 -26.81
CA SER A 95 4.05 -1.24 -25.86
C SER A 95 3.52 -2.08 -24.70
N ILE A 96 2.33 -1.79 -24.17
CA ILE A 96 1.67 -2.62 -23.16
C ILE A 96 1.30 -3.98 -23.73
N LYS A 97 0.81 -4.05 -24.99
CA LYS A 97 0.56 -5.31 -25.67
C LYS A 97 1.83 -6.16 -25.84
N LYS A 98 2.95 -5.54 -26.22
CA LYS A 98 4.28 -6.19 -26.33
C LYS A 98 4.72 -6.73 -24.97
N LEU A 99 4.54 -5.95 -23.89
CA LEU A 99 4.81 -6.39 -22.53
C LEU A 99 3.97 -7.61 -22.16
N PHE A 100 2.66 -7.57 -22.41
CA PHE A 100 1.77 -8.67 -22.09
C PHE A 100 2.18 -9.97 -22.78
N GLN A 101 2.35 -9.92 -24.11
CA GLN A 101 2.78 -11.08 -24.90
C GLN A 101 4.13 -11.61 -24.41
N PHE A 102 5.05 -10.74 -24.01
CA PHE A 102 6.32 -11.16 -23.44
C PHE A 102 6.12 -11.93 -22.13
N LEU A 103 5.24 -11.47 -21.25
CA LEU A 103 4.98 -12.11 -19.96
C LEU A 103 4.27 -13.45 -20.10
N GLU A 104 3.24 -13.54 -20.94
CA GLU A 104 2.53 -14.81 -21.21
C GLU A 104 3.46 -15.90 -21.72
N ASN A 105 4.44 -15.54 -22.56
CA ASN A 105 5.37 -16.51 -23.13
C ASN A 105 6.47 -16.95 -22.15
N ASN A 106 6.71 -16.19 -21.09
CA ASN A 106 7.88 -16.40 -20.20
C ASN A 106 7.51 -16.72 -18.75
N LEU A 107 6.28 -16.49 -18.33
CA LEU A 107 5.79 -16.73 -16.97
C LEU A 107 4.74 -17.82 -16.94
N GLU A 108 4.79 -18.61 -15.87
CA GLU A 108 3.82 -19.61 -15.47
C GLU A 108 2.95 -19.05 -14.33
N TYR A 109 1.73 -19.58 -14.14
CA TYR A 109 0.85 -19.19 -13.04
C TYR A 109 0.60 -17.68 -12.96
N LEU A 110 0.30 -17.06 -14.11
CA LEU A 110 -0.11 -15.65 -14.15
C LEU A 110 -1.41 -15.47 -13.38
N GLU A 111 -1.35 -14.67 -12.33
CA GLU A 111 -2.50 -14.26 -11.52
C GLU A 111 -2.59 -12.74 -11.52
N SER A 112 -3.81 -12.23 -11.67
CA SER A 112 -4.06 -10.81 -11.56
C SER A 112 -4.95 -10.50 -10.37
N PHE A 113 -4.74 -9.33 -9.79
CA PHE A 113 -5.51 -8.82 -8.69
C PHE A 113 -5.96 -7.41 -8.96
N ILE A 114 -7.21 -7.11 -8.66
CA ILE A 114 -7.77 -5.76 -8.62
C ILE A 114 -8.00 -5.41 -7.16
N LEU A 115 -7.67 -4.17 -6.82
CA LEU A 115 -7.99 -3.61 -5.52
C LEU A 115 -9.45 -3.16 -5.52
N ASP A 116 -10.22 -3.70 -4.59
CA ASP A 116 -11.62 -3.31 -4.41
C ASP A 116 -11.66 -2.08 -3.51
N TYR A 117 -11.87 -0.91 -4.14
CA TYR A 117 -11.99 0.35 -3.43
C TYR A 117 -13.31 1.02 -3.73
N HIS A 118 -13.99 1.45 -2.66
CA HIS A 118 -15.14 2.35 -2.73
C HIS A 118 -14.63 3.78 -2.52
N SER A 119 -14.28 4.45 -3.62
CA SER A 119 -14.06 5.91 -3.61
C SER A 119 -15.40 6.60 -3.69
N ASP A 120 -15.62 7.60 -2.83
CA ASP A 120 -16.69 8.58 -3.04
C ASP A 120 -16.42 9.45 -4.31
N TYR A 121 -15.16 9.50 -4.75
CA TYR A 121 -14.72 10.13 -6.00
C TYR A 121 -14.59 9.07 -7.10
N ALA A 122 -15.69 8.83 -7.81
CA ALA A 122 -15.89 7.77 -8.80
C ALA A 122 -15.13 7.95 -10.13
N TYR A 123 -13.96 8.58 -10.14
CA TYR A 123 -13.33 9.00 -11.40
C TYR A 123 -12.51 7.93 -12.10
N ALA A 124 -12.15 6.82 -11.45
CA ALA A 124 -11.31 5.80 -12.06
C ALA A 124 -11.56 4.39 -11.52
N LYS A 125 -11.56 3.40 -12.43
CA LYS A 125 -11.46 1.98 -12.06
C LYS A 125 -10.07 1.73 -11.46
N PHE A 126 -10.00 1.05 -10.33
CA PHE A 126 -8.70 0.74 -9.72
C PHE A 126 -7.95 -0.25 -10.60
N PRO A 127 -6.71 0.08 -10.99
CA PRO A 127 -5.93 -0.76 -11.85
C PRO A 127 -5.48 -2.00 -11.08
N GLY A 128 -5.43 -3.12 -11.78
CA GLY A 128 -4.88 -4.33 -11.19
C GLY A 128 -3.35 -4.34 -11.20
N PHE A 129 -2.80 -5.37 -10.58
CA PHE A 129 -1.41 -5.79 -10.74
C PHE A 129 -1.36 -7.30 -10.95
N ILE A 130 -0.30 -7.75 -11.61
CA ILE A 130 -0.15 -9.11 -12.11
C ILE A 130 1.11 -9.69 -11.50
N ILE A 131 1.03 -10.94 -11.09
CA ILE A 131 2.19 -11.71 -10.66
C ILE A 131 2.28 -12.99 -11.49
N GLY A 132 3.50 -13.44 -11.77
CA GLY A 132 3.74 -14.70 -12.44
C GLY A 132 5.06 -15.31 -11.98
N ARG A 133 5.19 -16.62 -12.15
CA ARG A 133 6.38 -17.37 -11.78
C ARG A 133 7.24 -17.66 -13.01
N THR A 134 8.54 -17.42 -12.93
CA THR A 134 9.47 -17.86 -13.95
C THR A 134 9.62 -19.38 -13.91
N LYS A 135 10.15 -19.95 -15.00
CA LYS A 135 10.52 -21.39 -15.05
C LYS A 135 11.55 -21.77 -13.99
N SER A 136 12.37 -20.82 -13.55
CA SER A 136 13.35 -21.03 -12.49
C SER A 136 12.75 -20.96 -11.08
N GLY A 137 11.48 -20.61 -10.95
CA GLY A 137 10.76 -20.56 -9.67
C GLY A 137 10.75 -19.19 -8.99
N ASP A 138 11.44 -18.19 -9.56
CA ASP A 138 11.33 -16.80 -9.11
C ASP A 138 9.97 -16.23 -9.49
N TRP A 139 9.52 -15.21 -8.78
CA TRP A 139 8.27 -14.51 -9.03
C TRP A 139 8.56 -13.10 -9.54
N ILE A 140 7.76 -12.67 -10.51
CA ILE A 140 7.75 -11.31 -11.06
C ILE A 140 6.38 -10.71 -10.80
N GLY A 141 6.36 -9.48 -10.28
CA GLY A 141 5.14 -8.69 -10.09
C GLY A 141 5.21 -7.43 -10.95
N ILE A 142 4.11 -7.07 -11.60
CA ILE A 142 4.00 -5.90 -12.49
C ILE A 142 2.71 -5.18 -12.19
N GLY A 143 2.77 -3.86 -12.12
CA GLY A 143 1.62 -3.00 -11.84
C GLY A 143 1.88 -1.60 -12.35
N GLN A 144 0.98 -0.69 -12.05
CA GLN A 144 1.19 0.73 -12.23
C GLN A 144 1.34 1.43 -10.88
N THR A 145 1.95 2.61 -10.84
CA THR A 145 1.87 3.48 -9.66
C THR A 145 0.43 3.92 -9.43
N PHE A 146 0.13 4.36 -8.22
CA PHE A 146 -1.18 4.87 -7.83
C PHE A 146 -1.02 6.26 -7.23
N TYR A 147 -1.99 7.12 -7.50
CA TYR A 147 -2.03 8.44 -6.88
C TYR A 147 -2.37 8.30 -5.40
N LYS A 148 -1.51 8.87 -4.55
CA LYS A 148 -1.73 9.01 -3.12
C LYS A 148 -2.38 10.36 -2.85
N GLU A 149 -3.68 10.34 -2.59
CA GLU A 149 -4.50 11.55 -2.35
C GLU A 149 -4.04 12.33 -1.12
N THR A 150 -3.64 11.63 -0.07
CA THR A 150 -3.23 12.23 1.20
C THR A 150 -1.99 11.54 1.76
N ALA A 151 -1.03 12.35 2.21
CA ALA A 151 0.10 11.87 2.97
C ALA A 151 -0.15 12.07 4.46
N ILE A 152 0.25 11.09 5.29
CA ILE A 152 0.24 11.27 6.74
C ILE A 152 1.31 12.31 7.10
N PRO A 153 0.95 13.40 7.81
CA PRO A 153 1.95 14.36 8.25
C PRO A 153 2.99 13.70 9.17
N LYS A 154 4.28 14.02 8.95
CA LYS A 154 5.40 13.47 9.75
C LYS A 154 5.27 13.74 11.27
N ASN A 155 4.53 14.78 11.64
CA ASN A 155 4.31 15.17 13.03
C ASN A 155 3.18 14.38 13.70
N THR A 156 2.42 13.58 12.94
CA THR A 156 1.29 12.79 13.47
C THR A 156 1.78 11.42 13.93
N ILE A 157 2.71 10.80 13.19
CA ILE A 157 3.27 9.49 13.50
C ILE A 157 4.75 9.46 13.19
N SER A 158 5.55 9.05 14.17
CA SER A 158 6.94 8.71 13.93
C SER A 158 7.08 7.26 13.52
N CYS A 159 7.55 7.09 12.30
CA CYS A 159 7.82 5.82 11.66
C CYS A 159 9.22 5.87 11.02
N SER A 160 9.93 4.75 10.94
CA SER A 160 11.09 4.62 10.05
C SER A 160 10.81 3.60 8.97
N PRO A 161 11.35 3.79 7.75
CA PRO A 161 11.35 2.75 6.74
C PRO A 161 11.85 1.44 7.32
N GLN A 162 11.14 0.35 7.06
CA GLN A 162 11.68 -0.97 7.40
C GLN A 162 12.94 -1.20 6.56
N ILE A 163 14.00 -1.72 7.17
CA ILE A 163 15.20 -2.13 6.43
C ILE A 163 14.75 -3.23 5.46
N SER A 164 14.71 -2.88 4.17
CA SER A 164 14.39 -3.82 3.11
C SER A 164 15.45 -4.93 3.15
N ILE A 165 15.04 -6.17 3.43
CA ILE A 165 15.97 -7.29 3.48
C ILE A 165 16.44 -7.55 2.04
N ASN A 166 17.75 -7.42 1.89
CA ASN A 166 18.51 -7.25 0.65
C ASN A 166 18.30 -8.33 -0.43
N SER A 167 18.59 -7.86 -1.66
CA SER A 167 19.11 -8.59 -2.82
C SER A 167 18.96 -10.11 -2.76
N GLU A 168 17.86 -10.59 -3.32
CA GLU A 168 17.72 -12.02 -3.54
C GLU A 168 18.63 -12.43 -4.70
N ASN A 169 19.33 -13.56 -4.55
CA ASN A 169 20.10 -14.14 -5.64
C ASN A 169 19.12 -14.71 -6.67
N LEU A 170 18.76 -13.90 -7.66
CA LEU A 170 17.93 -14.31 -8.78
C LEU A 170 18.72 -15.19 -9.74
N GLU A 171 18.03 -16.11 -10.40
CA GLU A 171 18.65 -16.94 -11.42
C GLU A 171 18.98 -16.12 -12.67
N GLU A 172 20.03 -16.48 -13.41
CA GLU A 172 20.47 -15.75 -14.61
C GLU A 172 19.36 -15.61 -15.65
N SER A 173 18.54 -16.66 -15.81
CA SER A 173 17.36 -16.62 -16.69
C SER A 173 16.36 -15.54 -16.26
N THR A 174 16.17 -15.35 -14.96
CA THR A 174 15.27 -14.32 -14.40
C THR A 174 15.86 -12.93 -14.63
N LEU A 175 17.18 -12.76 -14.48
CA LEU A 175 17.87 -11.51 -14.76
C LEU A 175 17.71 -11.09 -16.24
N ASN A 176 17.78 -12.03 -17.18
CA ASN A 176 17.54 -11.76 -18.59
C ASN A 176 16.10 -11.33 -18.88
N LEU A 177 15.12 -11.94 -18.22
CA LEU A 177 13.71 -11.54 -18.33
C LEU A 177 13.50 -10.12 -17.76
N ILE A 178 14.09 -9.82 -16.61
CA ILE A 178 14.05 -8.50 -15.97
C ILE A 178 14.62 -7.43 -16.90
N ALA A 179 15.77 -7.69 -17.54
CA ALA A 179 16.38 -6.74 -18.47
C ALA A 179 15.42 -6.39 -19.62
N LYS A 180 14.70 -7.38 -20.16
CA LYS A 180 13.72 -7.14 -21.23
C LYS A 180 12.46 -6.42 -20.75
N ILE A 181 11.97 -6.75 -19.56
CA ILE A 181 10.84 -6.04 -18.93
C ILE A 181 11.22 -4.57 -18.71
N GLN A 182 12.40 -4.32 -18.16
CA GLN A 182 12.92 -2.97 -17.94
C GLN A 182 13.05 -2.19 -19.24
N GLU A 183 13.55 -2.80 -20.32
CA GLU A 183 13.62 -2.16 -21.64
C GLU A 183 12.23 -1.69 -22.09
N ILE A 184 11.22 -2.57 -22.05
CA ILE A 184 9.85 -2.25 -22.48
C ILE A 184 9.21 -1.17 -21.58
N ILE A 185 9.42 -1.25 -20.26
CA ILE A 185 8.88 -0.27 -19.32
C ILE A 185 9.58 1.08 -19.47
N SER A 186 10.90 1.11 -19.73
CA SER A 186 11.63 2.34 -20.02
C SER A 186 11.15 2.99 -21.32
N GLU A 187 10.80 2.20 -22.35
CA GLU A 187 10.18 2.71 -23.58
C GLU A 187 8.81 3.37 -23.31
N LEU A 188 8.01 2.83 -22.37
CA LEU A 188 6.72 3.41 -21.99
C LEU A 188 6.85 4.79 -21.33
N GLY A 189 7.92 4.99 -20.54
CA GLY A 189 8.16 6.23 -19.81
C GLY A 189 7.08 6.59 -18.77
N THR A 190 7.23 7.77 -18.18
CA THR A 190 6.31 8.32 -17.16
C THR A 190 5.31 9.29 -17.79
N ILE A 191 4.07 9.29 -17.31
CA ILE A 191 3.11 10.37 -17.54
C ILE A 191 3.04 11.21 -16.28
N HIS A 192 3.33 12.50 -16.41
CA HIS A 192 3.25 13.45 -15.31
C HIS A 192 1.87 14.09 -15.30
N PHE A 193 1.23 14.08 -14.14
CA PHE A 193 0.00 14.78 -13.88
C PHE A 193 0.20 15.82 -12.79
N SER A 194 -0.41 16.98 -12.98
CA SER A 194 -0.46 18.04 -11.99
C SER A 194 -1.69 18.92 -12.21
N GLY A 195 -2.46 19.18 -11.17
CA GLY A 195 -3.68 19.97 -11.32
C GLY A 195 -4.38 20.23 -10.01
N ASP A 196 -5.69 20.48 -10.10
CA ASP A 196 -6.61 20.67 -8.99
C ASP A 196 -7.78 19.69 -9.18
N LEU A 197 -8.03 18.81 -8.22
CA LEU A 197 -9.19 17.91 -8.21
C LEU A 197 -10.50 18.66 -7.90
N GLY A 198 -10.44 19.97 -7.70
CA GLY A 198 -11.53 20.86 -7.32
C GLY A 198 -11.35 21.33 -5.87
N GLY A 199 -11.92 22.48 -5.52
CA GLY A 199 -11.88 22.97 -4.12
C GLY A 199 -10.49 23.36 -3.59
N GLY A 200 -9.47 23.43 -4.45
CA GLY A 200 -8.09 23.69 -4.04
C GLY A 200 -7.30 22.43 -3.67
N TYR A 201 -7.83 21.24 -3.97
CA TYR A 201 -7.12 19.96 -3.80
C TYR A 201 -6.09 19.79 -4.92
N LEU A 202 -4.97 20.49 -4.77
CA LEU A 202 -3.85 20.39 -5.70
C LEU A 202 -3.22 19.00 -5.64
N TYR A 203 -2.87 18.46 -6.80
CA TYR A 203 -2.21 17.16 -6.90
C TYR A 203 -1.01 17.20 -7.83
N THR A 204 -0.07 16.30 -7.56
CA THR A 204 0.99 15.91 -8.47
C THR A 204 1.10 14.38 -8.44
N TYR A 205 1.27 13.77 -9.61
CA TYR A 205 1.29 12.32 -9.73
C TYR A 205 2.14 11.87 -10.92
N GLU A 206 3.03 10.91 -10.69
CA GLU A 206 3.81 10.26 -11.74
C GLU A 206 3.26 8.88 -12.04
N HIS A 207 2.50 8.77 -13.12
CA HIS A 207 2.03 7.49 -13.59
C HIS A 207 3.09 6.74 -14.39
N LYS A 208 3.41 5.53 -13.97
CA LYS A 208 4.34 4.63 -14.66
C LYS A 208 4.00 3.18 -14.38
N ILE A 209 4.41 2.29 -15.28
CA ILE A 209 4.43 0.85 -15.02
C ILE A 209 5.66 0.55 -14.16
N VAL A 210 5.47 -0.24 -13.11
CA VAL A 210 6.51 -0.68 -12.19
C VAL A 210 6.54 -2.21 -12.17
N PHE A 211 7.69 -2.76 -11.81
CA PHE A 211 7.81 -4.19 -11.60
C PHE A 211 8.75 -4.49 -10.43
N THR A 212 8.64 -5.70 -9.93
CA THR A 212 9.49 -6.22 -8.86
C THR A 212 9.69 -7.71 -9.01
N THR A 213 10.61 -8.26 -8.22
CA THR A 213 10.86 -9.70 -8.17
C THR A 213 11.05 -10.20 -6.75
N ALA A 214 10.71 -11.48 -6.54
CA ALA A 214 10.98 -12.18 -5.29
C ALA A 214 11.04 -13.71 -5.46
N LYS A 215 11.57 -14.43 -4.47
CA LYS A 215 11.58 -15.91 -4.40
C LYS A 215 10.23 -16.50 -4.06
N THR A 216 9.31 -15.71 -3.50
CA THR A 216 8.00 -16.19 -3.05
C THR A 216 6.89 -15.29 -3.57
N LYS A 217 5.72 -15.90 -3.71
CA LYS A 217 4.50 -15.23 -4.19
C LYS A 217 4.08 -14.11 -3.24
N GLU A 218 4.16 -14.37 -1.93
CA GLU A 218 3.78 -13.42 -0.89
C GLU A 218 4.69 -12.20 -0.89
N LEU A 219 6.00 -12.40 -1.07
CA LEU A 219 6.96 -11.32 -1.08
C LEU A 219 6.90 -10.50 -2.38
N VAL A 220 6.68 -11.13 -3.54
CA VAL A 220 6.51 -10.37 -4.79
C VAL A 220 5.25 -9.51 -4.74
N PHE A 221 4.19 -10.02 -4.10
CA PHE A 221 2.93 -9.32 -3.90
C PHE A 221 3.12 -8.09 -2.99
N GLU A 222 3.80 -8.24 -1.86
CA GLU A 222 4.11 -7.12 -0.97
C GLU A 222 4.96 -6.06 -1.70
N LYS A 223 6.04 -6.49 -2.38
CA LYS A 223 6.93 -5.59 -3.10
C LYS A 223 6.23 -4.85 -4.24
N ILE A 224 5.29 -5.48 -4.97
CA ILE A 224 4.66 -4.82 -6.12
C ILE A 224 3.68 -3.76 -5.64
N ILE A 225 2.92 -4.04 -4.58
CA ILE A 225 2.03 -3.06 -3.96
C ILE A 225 2.83 -1.89 -3.36
N GLN A 226 4.00 -2.16 -2.77
CA GLN A 226 4.93 -1.09 -2.33
C GLN A 226 5.47 -0.27 -3.51
N ALA A 227 5.95 -0.93 -4.57
CA ALA A 227 6.46 -0.25 -5.77
C ALA A 227 5.38 0.56 -6.49
N SER A 228 4.13 0.13 -6.36
CA SER A 228 2.94 0.83 -6.86
C SER A 228 2.47 1.98 -5.96
N GLU A 229 3.15 2.24 -4.83
CA GLU A 229 2.84 3.31 -3.88
C GLU A 229 1.50 3.14 -3.14
N ILE A 230 0.94 1.93 -3.18
CA ILE A 230 -0.30 1.59 -2.45
C ILE A 230 0.00 1.20 -1.00
N LEU A 231 1.19 0.68 -0.73
CA LEU A 231 1.58 0.19 0.59
C LEU A 231 2.89 0.83 1.05
N GLU A 232 2.90 1.33 2.27
CA GLU A 232 4.12 1.58 3.02
C GLU A 232 4.17 0.68 4.26
N VAL A 233 5.26 -0.07 4.41
CA VAL A 233 5.54 -0.84 5.62
C VAL A 233 6.66 -0.16 6.37
N ASN A 234 6.32 0.37 7.54
CA ASN A 234 7.22 1.13 8.37
C ASN A 234 7.32 0.51 9.76
N GLN A 235 8.42 0.78 10.46
CA GLN A 235 8.53 0.49 11.89
C GLN A 235 7.93 1.67 12.67
N PHE A 236 6.92 1.38 13.50
CA PHE A 236 6.28 2.38 14.37
C PHE A 236 7.16 2.72 15.58
N TYR A 237 7.17 4.01 15.98
CA TYR A 237 7.78 4.47 17.23
C TYR A 237 6.79 5.13 18.18
N ASN A 238 6.10 6.18 17.74
CA ASN A 238 5.16 6.93 18.57
C ASN A 238 4.16 7.74 17.73
N PHE A 239 3.03 8.07 18.37
CA PHE A 239 2.10 9.08 17.91
C PHE A 239 2.52 10.46 18.40
N TYR A 240 2.25 11.49 17.61
CA TYR A 240 2.47 12.89 17.96
C TYR A 240 3.85 13.15 18.57
N PRO A 241 4.95 12.85 17.85
CA PRO A 241 6.30 13.16 18.33
C PRO A 241 6.49 14.65 18.66
N ASN A 242 5.67 15.53 18.08
CA ASN A 242 5.63 16.95 18.41
C ASN A 242 4.28 17.33 19.04
N ALA A 243 4.29 17.68 20.33
CA ALA A 243 3.09 18.08 21.07
C ALA A 243 2.47 19.38 20.53
N ASP A 244 3.27 20.29 19.97
CA ASP A 244 2.79 21.56 19.42
C ASP A 244 1.83 21.31 18.25
N TYR A 245 1.99 20.20 17.53
CA TYR A 245 1.07 19.80 16.46
C TYR A 245 -0.36 19.55 16.97
N LEU A 246 -0.49 18.95 18.16
CA LEU A 246 -1.81 18.75 18.78
C LEU A 246 -2.41 20.10 19.20
N GLN A 247 -1.59 21.03 19.69
CA GLN A 247 -2.04 22.36 20.09
C GLN A 247 -2.57 23.15 18.88
N ASP A 248 -1.87 23.11 17.74
CA ASP A 248 -2.25 23.81 16.51
C ASP A 248 -3.62 23.35 15.98
N TRP A 249 -3.91 22.06 16.12
CA TRP A 249 -5.15 21.43 15.65
C TRP A 249 -6.31 21.52 16.63
N TYR A 250 -6.05 21.29 17.92
CA TYR A 250 -7.12 21.18 18.90
C TYR A 250 -7.51 22.48 19.59
N ARG A 251 -6.75 23.59 19.42
CA ARG A 251 -7.00 25.01 19.79
C ARG A 251 -7.69 25.37 21.12
N ASP A 252 -8.11 24.38 21.90
CA ASP A 252 -8.92 24.45 23.11
C ASP A 252 -8.10 23.88 24.28
N ASP A 253 -8.56 24.13 25.51
CA ASP A 253 -7.92 23.72 26.77
C ASP A 253 -7.75 22.19 26.93
N ASN A 254 -8.37 21.38 26.05
CA ASN A 254 -8.34 19.91 26.09
C ASN A 254 -7.04 19.30 25.51
N TYR A 255 -6.15 20.09 24.88
CA TYR A 255 -4.93 19.53 24.26
C TYR A 255 -3.98 18.90 25.29
N GLN A 256 -3.95 19.39 26.54
CA GLN A 256 -3.09 18.84 27.59
C GLN A 256 -3.52 17.44 28.01
N GLU A 257 -4.83 17.22 28.16
CA GLU A 257 -5.40 15.89 28.45
C GLU A 257 -5.12 14.92 27.29
N LEU A 258 -5.32 15.39 26.05
CA LEU A 258 -5.04 14.60 24.86
C LEU A 258 -3.56 14.22 24.73
N SER A 259 -2.66 15.16 25.01
CA SER A 259 -1.21 14.92 25.02
C SER A 259 -0.82 13.90 26.08
N GLN A 260 -1.31 14.02 27.33
CA GLN A 260 -1.05 13.05 28.40
C GLN A 260 -1.58 11.65 28.07
N ARG A 261 -2.72 11.57 27.39
CA ARG A 261 -3.27 10.32 26.89
C ARG A 261 -2.36 9.68 25.85
N TYR A 262 -1.90 10.43 24.85
CA TYR A 262 -0.97 9.93 23.85
C TYR A 262 0.40 9.55 24.44
N ASP A 263 0.89 10.24 25.47
CA ASP A 263 2.08 9.83 26.21
C ASP A 263 1.91 8.48 26.91
N THR A 264 0.71 8.22 27.44
CA THR A 264 0.38 6.94 28.08
C THR A 264 0.29 5.82 27.04
N ILE A 265 -0.36 6.08 25.91
CA ILE A 265 -0.40 5.19 24.75
C ILE A 265 1.01 4.89 24.25
N ASN A 266 1.84 5.91 24.02
CA ASN A 266 3.22 5.77 23.54
C ASN A 266 4.10 4.99 24.52
N ARG A 267 3.91 5.15 25.84
CA ARG A 267 4.61 4.33 26.85
C ARG A 267 4.13 2.88 26.85
N PHE A 268 2.82 2.66 26.75
CA PHE A 268 2.26 1.31 26.65
C PHE A 268 2.85 0.58 25.44
N PHE A 269 2.89 1.27 24.30
CA PHE A 269 3.60 0.84 23.11
C PHE A 269 5.10 0.60 23.41
N SER A 270 5.90 1.58 23.81
CA SER A 270 7.35 1.37 24.00
C SER A 270 7.73 0.19 24.93
N ILE A 271 6.90 -0.13 25.93
CA ILE A 271 7.07 -1.31 26.81
C ILE A 271 6.78 -2.62 26.06
N LEU A 272 5.74 -2.63 25.22
CA LEU A 272 5.40 -3.77 24.37
C LEU A 272 6.35 -3.92 23.17
N LEU A 273 6.99 -2.83 22.72
CA LEU A 273 7.54 -2.67 21.37
C LEU A 273 9.08 -2.62 21.28
N ARG A 274 9.71 -3.71 20.81
CA ARG A 274 10.98 -3.64 20.02
C ARG A 274 10.81 -4.05 18.54
N LYS A 275 9.63 -4.48 18.09
CA LYS A 275 9.42 -5.11 16.74
C LYS A 275 7.97 -5.02 16.20
N TYR A 276 7.47 -3.84 15.81
CA TYR A 276 6.09 -3.72 15.31
C TYR A 276 6.04 -2.90 14.03
N LEU A 277 5.11 -3.29 13.16
CA LEU A 277 4.94 -2.76 11.82
C LEU A 277 3.75 -1.80 11.79
N CYS A 278 3.99 -0.57 11.40
CA CYS A 278 2.97 0.33 10.86
C CYS A 278 2.76 -0.04 9.40
N ILE A 279 1.53 -0.38 9.03
CA ILE A 279 1.17 -0.74 7.66
C ILE A 279 0.23 0.35 7.17
N ASP A 280 0.77 1.28 6.39
CA ASP A 280 -0.03 2.28 5.70
C ASP A 280 -0.45 1.69 4.35
N LEU A 281 -1.73 1.35 4.26
CA LEU A 281 -2.36 0.95 3.00
C LEU A 281 -3.16 2.14 2.49
N VAL A 282 -2.70 2.71 1.39
CA VAL A 282 -3.31 3.84 0.70
C VAL A 282 -4.51 3.34 -0.10
N PHE A 283 -5.59 2.97 0.62
CA PHE A 283 -6.91 2.70 0.05
C PHE A 283 -7.80 3.91 0.25
N GLY A 284 -7.44 4.99 -0.44
CA GLY A 284 -8.07 6.30 -0.32
C GLY A 284 -8.35 6.76 1.11
N LEU A 285 -9.22 7.74 1.26
CA LEU A 285 -9.21 8.70 2.36
C LEU A 285 -9.48 8.15 3.77
N LYS A 286 -9.87 6.88 3.96
CA LYS A 286 -10.65 6.53 5.15
C LYS A 286 -10.02 5.61 6.19
N ASN A 287 -9.00 4.80 5.91
CA ASN A 287 -8.48 3.91 6.95
C ASN A 287 -6.98 3.63 6.87
N LEU A 288 -6.29 3.94 7.97
CA LEU A 288 -4.94 3.52 8.24
C LEU A 288 -4.99 2.42 9.31
N PHE A 289 -4.20 1.36 9.14
CA PHE A 289 -4.24 0.23 10.06
C PHE A 289 -2.90 0.04 10.75
N MET A 290 -2.93 -0.07 12.08
CA MET A 290 -1.79 -0.61 12.82
C MET A 290 -2.03 -2.10 13.03
N SER A 291 -1.19 -2.91 12.40
CA SER A 291 -1.22 -4.36 12.53
C SER A 291 -0.50 -4.84 13.77
N TRP A 292 -1.20 -5.67 14.56
CA TRP A 292 -0.62 -6.39 15.69
C TRP A 292 -0.34 -7.80 15.23
N VAL A 293 0.82 -7.96 14.61
CA VAL A 293 1.36 -9.30 14.39
C VAL A 293 2.13 -9.66 15.63
N LYS A 294 1.59 -10.59 16.43
CA LYS A 294 2.41 -11.33 17.38
C LYS A 294 3.42 -12.13 16.57
N LEU A 295 4.60 -11.56 16.34
CA LEU A 295 5.79 -12.24 15.82
C LEU A 295 6.31 -13.24 16.88
N ARG A 296 5.52 -14.29 17.12
CA ARG A 296 6.02 -15.58 17.60
C ARG A 296 5.82 -16.59 16.48
N GLU A 297 6.57 -16.42 15.40
CA GLU A 297 7.12 -17.59 14.73
C GLU A 297 8.48 -17.86 15.40
N LYS A 298 8.62 -19.06 15.99
CA LYS A 298 9.75 -19.66 16.74
C LYS A 298 9.61 -19.60 18.27
N ILE A 299 9.64 -20.71 18.99
CA ILE A 299 10.07 -22.10 18.68
C ILE A 299 8.93 -23.07 19.01
#